data_AF-A0A0F6A9Z7-F1
#
_entry.id   AF-A0A0F6A9Z7-F1
#
_cell.length_a   1.000
_cell.length_b   1.000
_cell.length_c   1.000
_cell.angle_alpha   90.00
_cell.angle_beta   90.00
_cell.angle_gamma   90.00
#
_symmetry.space_group_name_H-M   'P 1'
#
loop_
_entity.id
_entity.type
_entity.pdbx_description
1 polymer ?
#
loop_
_entity_poly.entity_id
_entity_poly.type
_entity_poly.pdbx_seq_one_letter_code
_entity_poly.pdbx_strand_id
1 'polypeptide(L)'
;MSILKKLFTAVKGGVNEVGEGIVDANAIRIFEQEIRDAQAALNDAKRSLTEVMAKEIQTTRAIKSLDEDIVQHETYAAQALDKDEETLALEIASKIAEFEQEKAEQQQVLNTFATNVSKLKEQIKQAEKTIVENQRQLSMVKTTESVQKATMAVNDTMASGDSAMTSAKQSLERIKQRQMDRQDQLDAAQQLADENSDKSLNDKMRAAGIGEEATKGADVLARIRAKQNK
;
A
#
# COMPACT_ATOMS: atom_id res chain seq x y z
N MET A 1 -3.82 14.08 0.39
CA MET A 1 -4.00 12.66 0.06
C MET A 1 -3.76 11.82 1.31
N SER A 2 -4.73 10.97 1.69
CA SER A 2 -4.70 10.19 2.94
C SER A 2 -3.56 9.15 2.96
N ILE A 3 -2.91 9.00 4.12
CA ILE A 3 -1.81 8.03 4.38
C ILE A 3 -2.27 6.59 4.09
N LEU A 4 -3.55 6.30 4.31
CA LEU A 4 -4.21 5.03 3.93
C LEU A 4 -4.04 4.72 2.43
N LYS A 5 -4.11 5.74 1.56
CA LYS A 5 -3.94 5.58 0.12
C LYS A 5 -2.48 5.31 -0.25
N LYS A 6 -1.51 5.83 0.52
CA LYS A 6 -0.08 5.59 0.30
C LYS A 6 0.32 4.17 0.69
N LEU A 7 -0.13 3.68 1.84
CA LEU A 7 0.09 2.30 2.27
C LEU A 7 -0.55 1.30 1.28
N PHE A 8 -1.78 1.57 0.85
CA PHE A 8 -2.47 0.69 -0.10
C PHE A 8 -1.84 0.71 -1.50
N THR A 9 -1.31 1.84 -1.95
CA THR A 9 -0.62 1.94 -3.25
C THR A 9 0.73 1.21 -3.22
N ALA A 10 1.44 1.22 -2.10
CA ALA A 10 2.68 0.46 -1.92
C ALA A 10 2.44 -1.07 -1.95
N VAL A 11 1.31 -1.55 -1.40
CA VAL A 11 0.96 -2.98 -1.42
C VAL A 11 0.43 -3.45 -2.78
N LYS A 12 -0.32 -2.62 -3.50
CA LYS A 12 -0.91 -2.97 -4.81
C LYS A 12 0.06 -2.76 -5.99
N GLY A 13 1.11 -1.96 -5.82
CA GLY A 13 2.06 -1.55 -6.87
C GLY A 13 3.28 -2.46 -7.04
N GLY A 14 3.13 -3.79 -6.93
CA GLY A 14 4.24 -4.75 -7.02
C GLY A 14 4.87 -4.94 -8.41
N VAL A 15 4.73 -3.99 -9.34
CA VAL A 15 5.29 -4.10 -10.70
C VAL A 15 5.85 -2.74 -11.11
N ASN A 16 7.15 -2.73 -11.43
CA ASN A 16 8.00 -1.63 -11.90
C ASN A 16 8.76 -0.84 -10.81
N GLU A 17 9.84 -1.47 -10.38
CA GLU A 17 11.21 -0.94 -10.29
C GLU A 17 11.47 0.42 -9.59
N VAL A 18 12.31 0.30 -8.55
CA VAL A 18 13.12 1.34 -7.89
C VAL A 18 12.38 2.26 -6.91
N GLY A 19 12.30 1.77 -5.68
CA GLY A 19 11.88 2.51 -4.48
C GLY A 19 11.68 1.58 -3.30
N GLU A 20 12.75 0.90 -2.88
CA GLU A 20 12.84 0.00 -1.73
C GLU A 20 11.97 0.48 -0.56
N GLY A 21 10.95 -0.29 -0.15
CA GLY A 21 11.21 -1.42 0.73
C GLY A 21 11.30 -1.03 2.20
N ILE A 22 11.08 0.24 2.56
CA ILE A 22 10.85 0.62 3.96
C ILE A 22 9.36 0.93 4.11
N VAL A 23 8.59 -0.07 4.54
CA VAL A 23 7.38 0.26 5.29
C VAL A 23 7.87 1.08 6.47
N ASP A 24 7.55 2.38 6.48
CA ASP A 24 8.00 3.27 7.54
C ASP A 24 7.55 2.68 8.88
N ALA A 25 8.51 2.26 9.71
CA ALA A 25 8.23 1.69 11.02
C ALA A 25 7.38 2.67 11.84
N ASN A 26 7.51 3.98 11.58
CA ASN A 26 6.65 5.00 12.16
C ASN A 26 5.21 4.91 11.64
N ALA A 27 4.98 4.62 10.35
CA ALA A 27 3.64 4.45 9.80
C ALA A 27 2.92 3.22 10.37
N ILE A 28 3.62 2.09 10.56
CA ILE A 28 3.05 0.91 11.24
C ILE A 28 2.67 1.27 12.68
N ARG A 29 3.58 1.94 13.41
CA ARG A 29 3.35 2.34 14.80
C ARG A 29 2.19 3.33 14.96
N ILE A 30 2.08 4.29 14.05
CA ILE A 30 0.97 5.25 14.01
C ILE A 30 -0.33 4.51 13.74
N PHE A 31 -0.38 3.60 12.76
CA PHE A 31 -1.59 2.85 12.45
C PHE A 31 -2.01 1.91 13.59
N GLU A 32 -1.06 1.29 14.28
CA GLU A 32 -1.32 0.57 15.53
C GLU A 32 -1.96 1.45 16.60
N GLN A 33 -1.47 2.68 16.75
CA GLN A 33 -2.03 3.62 17.71
C GLN A 33 -3.44 4.04 17.31
N GLU A 34 -3.67 4.36 16.03
CA GLU A 34 -5.01 4.69 15.53
C GLU A 34 -6.01 3.54 15.75
N ILE A 35 -5.59 2.28 15.57
CA ILE A 35 -6.43 1.12 15.87
C ILE A 35 -6.74 1.05 17.37
N ARG A 36 -5.75 1.25 18.25
CA ARG A 36 -5.97 1.26 19.71
C ARG A 36 -6.91 2.37 20.14
N ASP A 37 -6.74 3.57 19.59
CA ASP A 37 -7.59 4.73 19.89
C ASP A 37 -9.02 4.49 19.39
N ALA A 38 -9.19 3.90 18.21
CA ALA A 38 -10.49 3.49 17.69
C ALA A 38 -11.17 2.42 18.56
N GLN A 39 -10.41 1.46 19.11
CA GLN A 39 -10.93 0.48 20.05
C GLN A 39 -11.39 1.11 21.37
N ALA A 40 -10.64 2.07 21.90
CA ALA A 40 -11.03 2.81 23.09
C ALA A 40 -12.34 3.59 22.84
N ALA A 41 -12.42 4.35 21.75
CA ALA A 41 -13.62 5.07 21.36
C ALA A 41 -14.83 4.14 21.13
N LEU A 42 -14.59 2.94 20.57
CA LEU A 42 -15.64 1.93 20.42
C LEU A 42 -16.18 1.44 21.78
N ASN A 43 -15.30 1.24 22.75
CA ASN A 43 -15.71 0.83 24.10
C ASN A 43 -16.52 1.93 24.80
N ASP A 44 -16.12 3.18 24.65
CA ASP A 44 -16.87 4.34 25.15
C ASP A 44 -18.25 4.42 24.49
N ALA A 45 -18.33 4.24 23.17
CA ALA A 45 -19.59 4.20 22.44
C ALA A 45 -20.53 3.08 22.94
N LYS A 46 -20.00 1.89 23.25
CA LYS A 46 -20.77 0.78 23.84
C LYS A 46 -21.31 1.12 25.23
N ARG A 47 -20.52 1.82 26.04
CA ARG A 47 -20.96 2.30 27.35
C ARG A 47 -22.10 3.32 27.20
N SER A 48 -21.94 4.31 26.32
CA SER A 48 -22.99 5.28 26.04
C SER A 48 -24.26 4.62 25.50
N LEU A 49 -24.14 3.63 24.60
CA LEU A 49 -25.29 2.84 24.15
C LEU A 49 -26.02 2.18 25.32
N THR A 50 -25.28 1.59 26.26
CA THR A 50 -25.85 0.95 27.45
C THR A 50 -26.62 1.95 28.32
N GLU A 51 -26.08 3.16 28.48
CA GLU A 51 -26.74 4.25 29.22
C GLU A 51 -28.05 4.69 28.55
N VAL A 52 -28.06 4.84 27.22
CA VAL A 52 -29.29 5.18 26.46
C VAL A 52 -30.31 4.06 26.51
N MET A 53 -29.89 2.79 26.38
CA MET A 53 -30.77 1.64 26.53
C MET A 53 -31.38 1.56 27.94
N ALA A 54 -30.62 1.90 28.98
CA ALA A 54 -31.15 1.96 30.33
C ALA A 54 -32.25 3.04 30.46
N LYS A 55 -32.09 4.19 29.80
CA LYS A 55 -33.12 5.24 29.74
C LYS A 55 -34.36 4.80 28.95
N GLU A 56 -34.17 4.13 27.81
CA GLU A 56 -35.27 3.53 27.04
C GLU A 56 -36.11 2.57 27.90
N ILE A 57 -35.44 1.68 28.66
CA ILE A 57 -36.11 0.74 29.56
C ILE A 57 -36.84 1.47 30.70
N GLN A 58 -36.22 2.50 31.28
CA GLN A 58 -36.83 3.31 32.33
C GLN A 58 -38.11 4.00 31.84
N THR A 59 -38.07 4.64 30.67
CA THR A 59 -39.23 5.29 30.05
C THR A 59 -40.32 4.27 29.70
N THR A 60 -39.95 3.09 29.20
CA THR A 60 -40.90 2.00 28.94
C THR A 60 -41.63 1.56 30.22
N ARG A 61 -40.93 1.47 31.35
CA ARG A 61 -41.55 1.14 32.65
C ARG A 61 -42.46 2.27 33.14
N ALA A 62 -42.08 3.53 32.96
CA ALA A 62 -42.92 4.66 33.32
C ALA A 62 -44.24 4.67 32.54
N ILE A 63 -44.19 4.43 31.23
CA ILE A 63 -45.39 4.29 30.38
C ILE A 63 -46.30 3.16 30.89
N LYS A 64 -45.71 2.01 31.25
CA LYS A 64 -46.50 0.90 31.81
C LYS A 64 -47.17 1.24 33.15
N SER A 65 -46.48 1.97 34.02
CA SER A 65 -47.08 2.44 35.28
C SER A 65 -48.25 3.38 35.00
N LEU A 66 -48.10 4.32 34.07
CA LEU A 66 -49.18 5.22 33.65
C LEU A 66 -50.36 4.44 33.06
N ASP A 67 -50.11 3.39 32.27
CA ASP A 67 -51.17 2.51 31.76
C ASP A 67 -51.95 1.81 32.88
N GLU A 68 -51.24 1.29 33.89
CA GLU A 68 -51.86 0.67 35.06
C GLU A 68 -52.69 1.69 35.87
N ASP A 69 -52.14 2.89 36.07
CA ASP A 69 -52.83 3.99 36.76
C ASP A 69 -54.09 4.42 36.01
N ILE A 70 -54.04 4.55 34.68
CA ILE A 70 -55.20 4.87 33.84
C ILE A 70 -56.30 3.83 34.03
N VAL A 71 -56.00 2.54 33.87
CA VAL A 71 -56.99 1.44 34.00
C VAL A 71 -57.61 1.40 35.40
N GLN A 72 -56.80 1.64 36.43
CA GLN A 72 -57.27 1.70 37.80
C GLN A 72 -58.23 2.87 38.03
N HIS A 73 -57.91 4.06 37.51
CA HIS A 73 -58.77 5.24 37.64
C HIS A 73 -60.02 5.14 36.77
N GLU A 74 -59.97 4.50 35.60
CA GLU A 74 -61.16 4.18 34.79
C GLU A 74 -62.15 3.31 35.59
N THR A 75 -61.62 2.33 36.34
CA THR A 75 -62.43 1.50 37.24
C THR A 75 -63.08 2.34 38.35
N TYR A 76 -62.36 3.32 38.91
CA TYR A 76 -62.90 4.23 39.92
C TYR A 76 -63.95 5.18 39.37
N ALA A 77 -63.75 5.71 38.16
CA ALA A 77 -64.72 6.54 37.47
C ALA A 77 -66.03 5.76 37.22
N ALA A 78 -65.94 4.51 36.77
CA ALA A 78 -67.10 3.64 36.59
C ALA A 78 -67.85 3.41 37.91
N GLN A 79 -67.13 3.13 39.00
CA GLN A 79 -67.74 2.96 40.32
C GLN A 79 -68.40 4.23 40.88
N ALA A 80 -67.88 5.41 40.55
CA ALA A 80 -68.50 6.68 40.92
C ALA A 80 -69.79 6.92 40.13
N LEU A 81 -69.79 6.62 38.83
CA LEU A 81 -70.99 6.68 37.98
C LEU A 81 -72.07 5.70 38.43
N ASP A 82 -71.70 4.47 38.81
CA ASP A 82 -72.64 3.47 39.35
C ASP A 82 -73.32 3.91 40.66
N LYS A 83 -72.75 4.91 41.35
CA LYS A 83 -73.27 5.50 42.59
C LYS A 83 -73.93 6.86 42.38
N ASP A 84 -74.15 7.27 41.13
CA ASP A 84 -74.68 8.59 40.75
C ASP A 84 -73.81 9.78 41.25
N GLU A 85 -72.53 9.55 41.55
CA GLU A 85 -71.57 10.57 42.00
C GLU A 85 -70.88 11.23 40.79
N GLU A 86 -71.65 11.91 39.93
CA GLU A 86 -71.17 12.47 38.66
C GLU A 86 -70.02 13.47 38.82
N THR A 87 -70.02 14.27 39.89
CA THR A 87 -68.96 15.27 40.13
C THR A 87 -67.62 14.57 40.39
N LEU A 88 -67.62 13.50 41.19
CA LEU A 88 -66.43 12.70 41.46
C LEU A 88 -65.95 11.96 40.20
N ALA A 89 -66.88 11.43 39.40
CA ALA A 89 -66.54 10.80 38.12
C ALA A 89 -65.84 11.78 37.16
N LEU A 90 -66.30 13.04 37.09
CA LEU A 90 -65.67 14.10 36.28
C LEU A 90 -64.26 14.47 36.78
N GLU A 91 -64.04 14.51 38.10
CA GLU A 91 -62.72 14.74 38.68
C GLU A 91 -61.75 13.59 38.32
N ILE A 92 -62.21 12.34 38.45
CA ILE A 92 -61.40 11.16 38.07
C ILE A 92 -61.11 11.16 36.57
N ALA A 93 -62.09 11.49 35.73
CA ALA A 93 -61.89 11.60 34.28
C ALA A 93 -60.86 12.68 33.92
N SER A 94 -60.87 13.81 34.63
CA SER A 94 -59.86 14.85 34.47
C SER A 94 -58.47 14.35 34.84
N LYS A 95 -58.36 13.53 35.90
CA LYS A 95 -57.09 12.91 36.30
C LYS A 95 -56.58 11.88 35.27
N ILE A 96 -57.47 11.09 34.68
CA ILE A 96 -57.14 10.17 33.60
C ILE A 96 -56.57 10.95 32.41
N ALA A 97 -57.20 12.05 32.01
CA ALA A 97 -56.72 12.89 30.92
C ALA A 97 -55.30 13.43 31.16
N GLU A 98 -54.95 13.79 32.40
CA GLU A 98 -53.58 14.16 32.77
C GLU A 98 -52.59 13.01 32.57
N PHE A 99 -52.94 11.78 33.01
CA PHE A 99 -52.09 10.61 32.82
C PHE A 99 -51.93 10.24 31.34
N GLU A 100 -53.00 10.35 30.55
CA GLU A 100 -52.93 10.13 29.09
C GLU A 100 -52.02 11.13 28.40
N GLN A 101 -52.07 12.40 28.81
CA GLN A 101 -51.16 13.42 28.31
C GLN A 101 -49.71 13.10 28.67
N GLU A 102 -49.42 12.77 29.94
CA GLU A 102 -48.07 12.41 30.37
C GLU A 102 -47.55 11.17 29.63
N LYS A 103 -48.41 10.15 29.45
CA LYS A 103 -48.10 8.96 28.66
C LYS A 103 -47.74 9.32 27.22
N ALA A 104 -48.49 10.21 26.59
CA ALA A 104 -48.22 10.64 25.22
C ALA A 104 -46.85 11.34 25.11
N GLU A 105 -46.50 12.19 26.07
CA GLU A 105 -45.17 12.84 26.15
C GLU A 105 -44.06 11.80 26.34
N GLN A 106 -44.22 10.86 27.28
CA GLN A 106 -43.25 9.78 27.51
C GLN A 106 -43.10 8.88 26.27
N GLN A 107 -44.16 8.65 25.51
CA GLN A 107 -44.10 7.86 24.28
C GLN A 107 -43.25 8.55 23.20
N GLN A 108 -43.31 9.87 23.09
CA GLN A 108 -42.44 10.63 22.17
C GLN A 108 -40.96 10.52 22.59
N VAL A 109 -40.69 10.59 23.89
CA VAL A 109 -39.34 10.39 24.45
C VAL A 109 -38.85 8.97 24.17
N LEU A 110 -39.69 7.95 24.37
CA LEU A 110 -39.35 6.55 24.09
C LEU A 110 -38.99 6.35 22.62
N ASN A 111 -39.77 6.91 21.69
CA ASN A 111 -39.51 6.81 20.26
C ASN A 111 -38.14 7.42 19.89
N THR A 112 -37.76 8.51 20.56
CA THR A 112 -36.46 9.16 20.40
C THR A 112 -35.33 8.25 20.89
N PHE A 113 -35.47 7.66 22.08
CA PHE A 113 -34.48 6.70 22.60
C PHE A 113 -34.35 5.47 21.71
N ALA A 114 -35.46 4.85 21.30
CA ALA A 114 -35.45 3.67 20.43
C ALA A 114 -34.72 3.94 19.09
N THR A 115 -34.97 5.11 18.49
CA THR A 115 -34.29 5.55 17.26
C THR A 115 -32.78 5.69 17.49
N ASN A 116 -32.38 6.36 18.58
CA ASN A 116 -30.98 6.54 18.93
C ASN A 116 -30.27 5.22 19.24
N VAL A 117 -30.92 4.30 19.96
CA VAL A 117 -30.40 2.96 20.26
C VAL A 117 -30.18 2.16 18.98
N SER A 118 -31.14 2.17 18.06
CA SER A 118 -31.02 1.49 16.77
C SER A 118 -29.82 2.02 15.97
N LYS A 119 -29.73 3.35 15.85
CA LYS A 119 -28.63 4.02 15.13
C LYS A 119 -27.27 3.74 15.75
N LEU A 120 -27.15 3.84 17.07
CA LEU A 120 -25.90 3.57 17.78
C LEU A 120 -25.46 2.11 17.64
N LYS A 121 -26.39 1.14 17.71
CA LYS A 121 -26.09 -0.28 17.46
C LYS A 121 -25.51 -0.51 16.07
N GLU A 122 -26.10 0.10 15.05
CA GLU A 122 -25.61 -0.01 13.67
C GLU A 122 -24.22 0.60 13.52
N GLN A 123 -24.01 1.82 14.06
CA GLN A 123 -22.71 2.50 14.01
C GLN A 123 -21.62 1.71 14.74
N ILE A 124 -21.91 1.16 15.91
CA ILE A 124 -20.99 0.32 16.68
C ILE A 124 -20.61 -0.92 15.88
N LYS A 125 -21.60 -1.62 15.28
CA LYS A 125 -21.34 -2.81 14.45
C LYS A 125 -20.45 -2.49 13.24
N GLN A 126 -20.68 -1.34 12.59
CA GLN A 126 -19.87 -0.91 11.45
C GLN A 126 -18.44 -0.54 11.89
N ALA A 127 -18.30 0.14 13.03
CA ALA A 127 -17.00 0.48 13.60
C ALA A 127 -16.21 -0.79 14.00
N GLU A 128 -16.85 -1.76 14.65
CA GLU A 128 -16.27 -3.07 14.98
C GLU A 128 -15.70 -3.76 13.75
N LYS A 129 -16.51 -3.88 12.68
CA LYS A 129 -16.09 -4.51 11.43
C LYS A 129 -14.87 -3.79 10.84
N THR A 130 -14.88 -2.47 10.86
CA THR A 130 -13.78 -1.65 10.31
C THR A 130 -12.50 -1.82 11.12
N ILE A 131 -12.59 -1.87 12.46
CA ILE A 131 -11.44 -2.10 13.34
C ILE A 131 -10.85 -3.49 13.10
N VAL A 132 -11.68 -4.54 12.99
CA VAL A 132 -11.22 -5.90 12.69
C VAL A 132 -10.53 -5.98 11.32
N GLU A 133 -11.09 -5.30 10.31
CA GLU A 133 -10.48 -5.20 8.99
C GLU A 133 -9.11 -4.50 9.05
N ASN A 134 -9.01 -3.37 9.75
CA ASN A 134 -7.76 -2.63 9.93
C ASN A 134 -6.70 -3.46 10.67
N GLN A 135 -7.10 -4.21 11.70
CA GLN A 135 -6.20 -5.14 12.40
C GLN A 135 -5.66 -6.24 11.48
N ARG A 136 -6.53 -6.80 10.63
CA ARG A 136 -6.12 -7.80 9.63
C ARG A 136 -5.13 -7.20 8.63
N GLN A 137 -5.39 -5.99 8.14
CA GLN A 137 -4.49 -5.28 7.23
C GLN A 137 -3.13 -4.99 7.88
N LEU A 138 -3.13 -4.51 9.12
CA LEU A 138 -1.91 -4.32 9.90
C LEU A 138 -1.12 -5.62 10.03
N SER A 139 -1.77 -6.73 10.38
CA SER A 139 -1.13 -8.04 10.50
C SER A 139 -0.45 -8.46 9.19
N MET A 140 -1.15 -8.32 8.06
CA MET A 140 -0.60 -8.61 6.74
C MET A 140 0.64 -7.77 6.45
N VAL A 141 0.59 -6.46 6.71
CA VAL A 141 1.73 -5.55 6.50
C VAL A 141 2.93 -5.96 7.36
N LYS A 142 2.73 -6.27 8.65
CA LYS A 142 3.81 -6.72 9.55
C LYS A 142 4.39 -8.07 9.13
N THR A 143 3.56 -8.99 8.64
CA THR A 143 4.03 -10.27 8.09
C THR A 143 4.87 -10.05 6.83
N THR A 144 4.42 -9.20 5.90
CA THR A 144 5.18 -8.86 4.69
C THR A 144 6.52 -8.20 5.05
N GLU A 145 6.54 -7.26 5.98
CA GLU A 145 7.77 -6.63 6.49
C GLU A 145 8.72 -7.68 7.11
N SER A 146 8.20 -8.62 7.90
CA SER A 146 9.00 -9.68 8.53
C SER A 146 9.60 -10.64 7.50
N VAL A 147 8.82 -11.02 6.49
CA VAL A 147 9.30 -11.84 5.36
C VAL A 147 10.40 -11.12 4.61
N GLN A 148 10.21 -9.84 4.28
CA GLN A 148 11.23 -9.02 3.60
C GLN A 148 12.53 -8.94 4.41
N LYS A 149 12.45 -8.66 5.71
CA LYS A 149 13.62 -8.65 6.61
C LYS A 149 14.33 -10.01 6.66
N ALA A 150 13.57 -11.11 6.74
CA ALA A 150 14.14 -12.45 6.73
C ALA A 150 14.83 -12.76 5.40
N THR A 151 14.22 -12.39 4.26
CA THR A 151 14.82 -12.54 2.93
C THR A 151 16.12 -11.74 2.80
N MET A 152 16.15 -10.49 3.28
CA MET A 152 17.36 -9.67 3.30
C MET A 152 18.46 -10.31 4.16
N ALA A 153 18.14 -10.77 5.37
CA ALA A 153 19.11 -11.43 6.25
C ALA A 153 19.69 -12.72 5.63
N VAL A 154 18.86 -13.52 4.95
CA VAL A 154 19.32 -14.72 4.22
C VAL A 154 20.23 -14.33 3.05
N ASN A 155 19.85 -13.33 2.26
CA ASN A 155 20.66 -12.85 1.14
C ASN A 155 21.99 -12.25 1.61
N ASP A 156 21.99 -11.46 2.69
CA ASP A 156 23.21 -10.93 3.31
C ASP A 156 24.10 -12.06 3.83
N THR A 157 23.51 -13.10 4.44
CA THR A 157 24.24 -14.27 4.92
C THR A 157 24.82 -15.10 3.76
N MET A 158 24.07 -15.27 2.66
CA MET A 158 24.55 -15.94 1.45
C MET A 158 25.66 -15.15 0.73
N ALA A 159 25.55 -13.83 0.67
CA ALA A 159 26.61 -12.95 0.17
C ALA A 159 27.88 -13.02 1.05
N SER A 160 27.71 -13.24 2.36
CA SER A 160 28.81 -13.35 3.33
C SER A 160 29.49 -14.73 3.30
N GLY A 161 28.75 -15.81 3.03
CA GLY A 161 29.22 -17.20 3.09
C GLY A 161 29.93 -17.75 1.83
N ASP A 162 29.82 -17.09 0.68
CA ASP A 162 30.40 -17.54 -0.61
C ASP A 162 31.46 -16.56 -1.20
N SER A 163 31.80 -15.51 -0.44
CA SER A 163 32.59 -14.37 -0.90
C SER A 163 34.04 -14.72 -1.23
N ALA A 164 34.69 -15.67 -0.55
CA ALA A 164 36.09 -16.03 -0.82
C ALA A 164 36.24 -16.86 -2.12
N MET A 165 35.32 -17.77 -2.40
CA MET A 165 35.41 -18.67 -3.57
C MET A 165 34.83 -18.04 -4.83
N THR A 166 33.76 -17.23 -4.70
CA THR A 166 33.14 -16.51 -5.81
C THR A 166 33.97 -15.29 -6.21
N SER A 167 34.59 -14.57 -5.26
CA SER A 167 35.53 -13.50 -5.61
C SER A 167 36.82 -14.03 -6.24
N ALA A 168 37.29 -15.22 -5.86
CA ALA A 168 38.43 -15.88 -6.50
C ALA A 168 38.09 -16.28 -7.95
N LYS A 169 36.92 -16.89 -8.20
CA LYS A 169 36.46 -17.22 -9.56
C LYS A 169 36.23 -15.99 -10.44
N GLN A 170 35.59 -14.94 -9.91
CA GLN A 170 35.44 -13.67 -10.63
C GLN A 170 36.77 -12.95 -10.85
N SER A 171 37.73 -13.06 -9.93
CA SER A 171 39.07 -12.51 -10.11
C SER A 171 39.85 -13.31 -11.15
N LEU A 172 39.71 -14.63 -11.21
CA LEU A 172 40.32 -15.49 -12.21
C LEU A 172 39.74 -15.21 -13.60
N GLU A 173 38.42 -15.01 -13.70
CA GLU A 173 37.77 -14.60 -14.96
C GLU A 173 38.22 -13.20 -15.40
N ARG A 174 38.35 -12.23 -14.48
CA ARG A 174 38.92 -10.90 -14.78
C ARG A 174 40.40 -10.96 -15.18
N ILE A 175 41.20 -11.83 -14.57
CA ILE A 175 42.60 -12.03 -14.93
C ILE A 175 42.69 -12.65 -16.33
N LYS A 176 41.85 -13.65 -16.62
CA LYS A 176 41.76 -14.30 -17.93
C LYS A 176 41.31 -13.33 -19.01
N GLN A 177 40.31 -12.50 -18.75
CA GLN A 177 39.86 -11.46 -19.67
C GLN A 177 40.96 -10.43 -19.93
N ARG A 178 41.64 -9.92 -18.89
CA ARG A 178 42.78 -9.01 -19.06
C ARG A 178 43.94 -9.63 -19.83
N GLN A 179 44.16 -10.93 -19.70
CA GLN A 179 45.19 -11.64 -20.49
C GLN A 179 44.79 -11.75 -21.96
N MET A 180 43.52 -12.05 -22.26
CA MET A 180 42.99 -12.05 -23.62
C MET A 180 43.06 -10.64 -24.24
N ASP A 181 42.55 -9.62 -23.54
CA ASP A 181 42.58 -8.24 -24.03
C ASP A 181 44.02 -7.76 -24.31
N ARG A 182 45.00 -8.23 -23.54
CA ARG A 182 46.42 -7.91 -23.73
C ARG A 182 47.03 -8.65 -24.93
N GLN A 183 46.62 -9.89 -25.17
CA GLN A 183 47.01 -10.64 -26.36
C GLN A 183 46.41 -9.98 -27.61
N ASP A 184 45.13 -9.62 -27.57
CA ASP A 184 44.45 -8.92 -28.67
C ASP A 184 45.09 -7.55 -28.94
N GLN A 185 45.52 -6.83 -27.90
CA GLN A 185 46.28 -5.59 -28.05
C GLN A 185 47.67 -5.81 -28.65
N LEU A 186 48.36 -6.91 -28.33
CA LEU A 186 49.65 -7.26 -28.94
C LEU A 186 49.48 -7.62 -30.41
N ASP A 187 48.47 -8.43 -30.74
CA ASP A 187 48.16 -8.83 -32.11
C ASP A 187 47.74 -7.61 -32.94
N ALA A 188 46.91 -6.71 -32.38
CA ALA A 188 46.56 -5.44 -33.00
C ALA A 188 47.76 -4.51 -33.17
N ALA A 189 48.67 -4.43 -32.19
CA ALA A 189 49.89 -3.64 -32.30
C ALA A 189 50.85 -4.19 -33.37
N GLN A 190 50.89 -5.51 -33.55
CA GLN A 190 51.67 -6.17 -34.58
C GLN A 190 51.07 -5.92 -35.97
N GLN A 191 49.75 -5.97 -36.08
CA GLN A 191 49.03 -5.60 -37.30
C GLN A 191 49.21 -4.11 -37.64
N LEU A 192 49.23 -3.23 -36.64
CA LEU A 192 49.47 -1.79 -36.79
C LEU A 192 50.94 -1.49 -37.12
N ALA A 193 51.88 -2.33 -36.68
CA ALA A 193 53.29 -2.25 -37.07
C ALA A 193 53.51 -2.71 -38.52
N ASP A 194 52.78 -3.74 -38.97
CA ASP A 194 52.78 -4.17 -40.37
C ASP A 194 52.16 -3.11 -41.30
N GLU A 195 51.09 -2.43 -40.85
CA GLU A 195 50.47 -1.29 -41.55
C GLU A 195 51.35 -0.02 -41.59
N ASN A 196 52.20 0.18 -40.58
CA ASN A 196 53.14 1.32 -40.49
C ASN A 196 54.53 1.04 -41.09
N SER A 197 54.75 -0.14 -41.69
CA SER A 197 55.91 -0.32 -42.55
C SER A 197 55.71 0.45 -43.87
N ASP A 198 56.77 1.10 -44.38
CA ASP A 198 56.82 2.01 -45.54
C ASP A 198 56.31 1.44 -46.90
N LYS A 199 55.62 0.29 -46.91
CA LYS A 199 54.98 -0.33 -48.07
C LYS A 199 53.67 0.35 -48.49
N SER A 200 52.93 0.95 -47.54
CA SER A 200 51.60 1.55 -47.80
C SER A 200 51.65 2.82 -48.67
N LEU A 201 52.70 3.64 -48.57
CA LEU A 201 52.82 4.87 -49.36
C LEU A 201 53.29 4.57 -50.79
N ASN A 202 54.27 3.67 -50.95
CA ASN A 202 54.78 3.25 -52.27
C ASN A 202 53.71 2.53 -53.12
N ASP A 203 52.89 1.67 -52.52
CA ASP A 203 51.82 0.97 -53.24
C ASP A 203 50.68 1.93 -53.65
N LYS A 204 50.40 2.97 -52.85
CA LYS A 204 49.41 4.02 -53.18
C LYS A 204 49.92 4.99 -54.26
N MET A 205 51.21 5.35 -54.24
CA MET A 205 51.82 6.18 -55.29
C MET A 205 51.84 5.45 -56.65
N ARG A 206 52.11 4.13 -56.65
CA ARG A 206 52.09 3.30 -57.87
C ARG A 206 50.69 3.09 -58.43
N ALA A 207 49.68 2.94 -57.57
CA ALA A 207 48.28 2.80 -58.00
C ALA A 207 47.66 4.11 -58.53
N ALA A 208 48.14 5.27 -58.05
CA ALA A 208 47.67 6.59 -58.48
C ALA A 208 48.37 7.14 -59.74
N GLY A 209 49.37 6.42 -60.28
CA GLY A 209 50.11 6.85 -61.48
C GLY A 209 50.94 8.12 -61.27
N ILE A 210 51.27 8.48 -60.03
CA ILE A 210 52.04 9.68 -59.70
C ILE A 210 53.47 9.23 -59.35
N GLY A 211 54.38 9.52 -60.28
CA GLY A 211 55.80 9.22 -60.13
C GLY A 211 56.33 8.24 -61.17
N GLU A 212 56.17 8.53 -62.46
CA GLU A 212 57.06 7.98 -63.49
C GLU A 212 57.40 9.06 -64.52
N GLU A 213 58.66 9.48 -64.49
CA GLU A 213 59.59 9.53 -65.63
C GLU A 213 60.93 10.08 -65.10
N ALA A 214 62.10 9.51 -65.35
CA ALA A 214 62.50 8.54 -66.35
C ALA A 214 63.85 7.91 -65.93
N THR A 215 64.05 6.63 -66.23
CA THR A 215 65.25 6.20 -66.98
C THR A 215 65.11 4.77 -67.51
N LYS A 216 64.59 4.69 -68.75
CA LYS A 216 65.22 4.00 -69.89
C LYS A 216 65.65 2.53 -69.70
N GLY A 217 64.69 1.61 -69.65
CA GLY A 217 64.89 0.19 -69.99
C GLY A 217 64.72 -0.11 -71.49
N ALA A 218 63.81 0.61 -72.17
CA ALA A 218 63.52 0.39 -73.59
C ALA A 218 64.64 0.89 -74.53
N ASP A 219 65.38 1.93 -74.15
CA ASP A 219 66.51 2.47 -74.94
C ASP A 219 67.74 1.56 -74.94
N VAL A 220 67.90 0.67 -73.95
CA VAL A 220 69.03 -0.26 -73.85
C VAL A 220 68.87 -1.45 -74.81
N LEU A 221 67.64 -1.90 -75.03
CA LEU A 221 67.34 -3.05 -75.90
C LEU A 221 67.42 -2.68 -77.40
N ALA A 222 67.05 -1.45 -77.76
CA ALA A 222 67.28 -0.91 -79.11
C ALA A 222 68.78 -0.76 -79.43
N ARG A 223 69.59 -0.33 -78.45
CA ARG A 223 71.05 -0.19 -78.60
C ARG A 223 71.79 -1.53 -78.72
N ILE A 224 71.31 -2.59 -78.08
CA ILE A 224 71.90 -3.94 -78.19
C ILE A 224 71.54 -4.60 -79.53
N ARG A 225 70.29 -4.44 -80.00
CA ARG A 225 69.89 -4.96 -81.32
C ARG A 225 70.63 -4.27 -82.48
N ALA A 226 70.91 -2.97 -82.37
CA ALA A 226 71.71 -2.25 -83.36
C ALA A 226 73.19 -2.67 -83.38
N LYS A 227 73.70 -3.34 -82.33
CA LYS A 227 75.07 -3.86 -82.25
C LYS A 227 75.21 -5.34 -82.68
N GLN A 228 74.12 -6.03 -83.02
CA GLN A 228 74.15 -7.42 -83.48
C GLN A 228 73.95 -7.61 -84.99
N ASN A 229 73.78 -6.52 -85.77
CA ASN A 229 73.68 -6.56 -87.22
C ASN A 229 74.79 -5.75 -87.93
N LYS A 230 76.01 -5.78 -87.38
CA LYS A 230 77.23 -5.42 -88.10
C LYS A 230 78.42 -6.23 -87.59
#